data_AF-A0A7V8NL86-F1
#
_entry.id   AF-A0A7V8NL86-F1
#
_cell.length_a   1.000
_cell.length_b   1.000
_cell.length_c   1.000
_cell.angle_alpha   90.00
_cell.angle_beta   90.00
_cell.angle_gamma   90.00
#
_symmetry.space_group_name_H-M   'P 1'
#
loop_
_entity.id
_entity.type
_entity.pdbx_description
1 polymer ?
#
loop_
_entity_poly.entity_id
_entity_poly.type
_entity_poly.pdbx_seq_one_letter_code
_entity_poly.pdbx_strand_id
1 'polypeptide(L)'
;MTEWSYTVKIWAIRKRDYQKPYQVRWKVGFRPHAESFLTLGLAESRRAQLVTAARAGEPFDVDTGLPKSLVMKDRDISWYEHARNFIAMKWDDSPGNTRRTLAEAMATATPVFVKDAKGAPSVRAMRHALYGYAFNKNRWDAEIPADVATVLAWVERKSLPVSRLSDLLTIRSALSSLSKKLDGTNASAAMFRRKRAILYNSLEYAVDAELLPNNPLDRVKWKAPEQVVEEVDPECVPNPEQGARLLAAVHRQGKRGRRLVAFFGCMYYAAGRPAEVIGLRVADCDLPRRGWGLLRLRDTYPRSGSAWTDSGESHEKKGLKHRPRKTVRRVPIPPELVALLRWHLTAYGTAPDGRVFQTLRGGLVQDTGYGETWAAARKQALSASEFASPLAKRPYDLRHAAVSTWLSSGVEPQLVAERAGHSVAVLFREYAKFLSDGDEAANAKISARLNQRLNQRT
;
A
#
# COMPACT_ATOMS: atom_id res chain seq x y z
N MET A 1 14.83 -21.80 21.89
CA MET A 1 16.00 -20.99 21.50
C MET A 1 17.07 -21.97 21.05
N THR A 2 17.53 -21.84 19.81
CA THR A 2 18.53 -22.75 19.21
C THR A 2 19.89 -22.52 19.91
N GLU A 3 20.43 -23.52 20.62
CA GLU A 3 21.74 -23.40 21.30
C GLU A 3 22.87 -23.84 20.35
N TRP A 4 23.79 -22.93 20.06
CA TRP A 4 24.89 -23.15 19.11
C TRP A 4 26.22 -23.39 19.84
N SER A 5 26.98 -24.41 19.43
CA SER A 5 28.30 -24.72 19.98
C SER A 5 29.34 -24.95 18.87
N TYR A 6 30.54 -24.40 19.07
CA TYR A 6 31.72 -24.68 18.25
C TYR A 6 32.52 -25.88 18.75
N THR A 7 32.19 -26.42 19.93
CA THR A 7 32.89 -27.54 20.55
C THR A 7 32.29 -28.85 20.06
N VAL A 8 32.90 -29.42 19.00
CA VAL A 8 32.42 -30.65 18.38
C VAL A 8 33.50 -31.73 18.38
N LYS A 9 33.15 -32.93 18.84
CA LYS A 9 34.02 -34.11 18.79
C LYS A 9 33.37 -35.20 17.95
N ILE A 10 33.99 -35.55 16.83
CA ILE A 10 33.48 -36.57 15.88
C ILE A 10 34.37 -37.81 15.98
N TRP A 11 33.79 -38.96 16.28
CA TRP A 11 34.54 -40.21 16.44
C TRP A 11 34.69 -41.00 15.13
N ALA A 12 35.54 -42.03 15.16
CA ALA A 12 35.60 -43.03 14.10
C ALA A 12 34.30 -43.85 14.04
N ILE A 13 33.99 -44.37 12.85
CA ILE A 13 32.80 -45.20 12.60
C ILE A 13 32.95 -46.49 13.40
N ARG A 14 31.91 -46.83 14.17
CA ARG A 14 31.86 -48.07 14.97
C ARG A 14 31.00 -49.10 14.23
N LYS A 15 31.51 -50.32 14.06
CA LYS A 15 30.71 -51.47 13.60
C LYS A 15 30.02 -52.13 14.79
N ARG A 16 28.74 -52.49 14.66
CA ARG A 16 27.91 -53.16 15.67
C ARG A 16 27.16 -54.32 15.04
N ASP A 17 26.77 -55.28 15.87
CA ASP A 17 25.94 -56.41 15.45
C ASP A 17 24.46 -56.02 15.48
N TYR A 18 24.00 -55.39 14.39
CA TYR A 18 22.65 -54.83 14.26
C TYR A 18 22.31 -54.66 12.78
N GLN A 19 21.03 -54.48 12.45
CA GLN A 19 20.54 -54.32 11.07
C GLN A 19 21.21 -53.15 10.31
N LYS A 20 21.60 -52.08 11.02
CA LYS A 20 22.41 -50.96 10.50
C LYS A 20 23.76 -50.94 11.22
N PRO A 21 24.74 -51.75 10.76
CA PRO A 21 25.92 -52.06 11.55
C PRO A 21 26.91 -50.89 11.68
N TYR A 22 26.89 -49.92 10.77
CA TYR A 22 27.86 -48.81 10.75
C TYR A 22 27.32 -47.59 11.46
N GLN A 23 27.86 -47.25 12.64
CA GLN A 23 27.41 -46.13 13.45
C GLN A 23 28.42 -44.97 13.44
N VAL A 24 27.95 -43.79 13.05
CA VAL A 24 28.64 -42.50 13.24
C VAL A 24 28.24 -41.95 14.60
N ARG A 25 29.21 -41.47 15.39
CA ARG A 25 28.97 -40.83 16.69
C ARG A 25 29.70 -39.51 16.76
N TRP A 26 29.07 -38.52 17.35
CA TRP A 26 29.68 -37.21 17.61
C TRP A 26 29.05 -36.57 18.83
N LYS A 27 29.68 -35.52 19.36
CA LYS A 27 29.22 -34.78 20.54
C LYS A 27 29.35 -33.30 20.27
N VAL A 28 28.32 -32.56 20.61
CA VAL A 28 28.24 -31.10 20.48
C VAL A 28 28.09 -30.54 21.89
N GLY A 29 29.07 -29.76 22.35
CA GLY A 29 29.15 -29.35 23.76
C GLY A 29 29.16 -30.57 24.70
N PHE A 30 28.10 -30.72 25.51
CA PHE A 30 27.92 -31.86 26.41
C PHE A 30 27.02 -32.97 25.85
N ARG A 31 26.31 -32.73 24.74
CA ARG A 31 25.25 -33.61 24.25
C ARG A 31 25.77 -34.62 23.22
N PRO A 32 25.65 -35.94 23.47
CA PRO A 32 26.08 -36.97 22.53
C PRO A 32 25.02 -37.26 21.47
N HIS A 33 25.47 -37.55 20.25
CA HIS A 33 24.67 -37.83 19.07
C HIS A 33 25.20 -39.07 18.34
N ALA A 34 24.30 -39.84 17.73
CA ALA A 34 24.67 -41.02 16.96
C ALA A 34 23.67 -41.33 15.85
N GLU A 35 24.18 -41.78 14.70
CA GLU A 35 23.38 -42.15 13.53
C GLU A 35 23.93 -43.47 12.94
N SER A 36 23.05 -44.37 12.50
CA SER A 36 23.43 -45.72 12.03
C SER A 36 23.00 -45.97 10.59
N PHE A 37 23.88 -46.62 9.83
CA PHE A 37 23.77 -46.82 8.39
C PHE A 37 23.92 -48.30 8.00
N LEU A 38 23.31 -48.66 6.87
CA LEU A 38 23.36 -50.01 6.28
C LEU A 38 24.76 -50.35 5.73
N THR A 39 25.45 -49.36 5.14
CA THR A 39 26.75 -49.55 4.48
C THR A 39 27.81 -48.63 5.07
N LEU A 40 29.08 -49.04 4.96
CA LEU A 40 30.22 -48.23 5.41
C LEU A 40 30.29 -46.91 4.64
N GLY A 41 30.11 -46.93 3.32
CA GLY A 41 30.18 -45.72 2.49
C GLY A 41 29.15 -44.64 2.85
N LEU A 42 27.94 -45.03 3.27
CA LEU A 42 26.94 -44.07 3.76
C LEU A 42 27.39 -43.42 5.09
N ALA A 43 27.94 -44.22 6.00
CA ALA A 43 28.48 -43.73 7.26
C ALA A 43 29.72 -42.82 7.05
N GLU A 44 30.59 -43.16 6.09
CA GLU A 44 31.74 -42.35 5.70
C GLU A 44 31.31 -41.01 5.10
N SER A 45 30.33 -41.02 4.19
CA SER A 45 29.77 -39.81 3.59
C SER A 45 29.18 -38.89 4.67
N ARG A 46 28.38 -39.44 5.60
CA ARG A 46 27.82 -38.66 6.71
C ARG A 46 28.89 -38.09 7.62
N ARG A 47 29.87 -38.90 8.02
CA ARG A 47 30.98 -38.45 8.86
C ARG A 47 31.79 -37.36 8.16
N ALA A 48 32.05 -37.50 6.87
CA ALA A 48 32.76 -36.50 6.07
C ALA A 48 32.02 -35.16 6.06
N GLN A 49 30.69 -35.15 5.90
CA GLN A 49 29.90 -33.91 6.00
C GLN A 49 30.09 -33.20 7.34
N LEU A 50 29.96 -33.92 8.46
CA LEU A 50 30.13 -33.36 9.81
C LEU A 50 31.57 -32.83 10.02
N VAL A 51 32.58 -33.58 9.58
CA VAL A 51 33.99 -33.16 9.69
C VAL A 51 34.27 -31.92 8.86
N THR A 52 33.75 -31.85 7.63
CA THR A 52 33.90 -30.68 6.75
C THR A 52 33.27 -29.44 7.37
N ALA A 53 32.06 -29.54 7.92
CA ALA A 53 31.40 -28.42 8.58
C ALA A 53 32.17 -27.93 9.82
N ALA A 54 32.64 -28.85 10.68
CA ALA A 54 33.45 -28.51 11.84
C ALA A 54 34.77 -27.82 11.43
N ARG A 55 35.43 -28.30 10.38
CA ARG A 55 36.66 -27.68 9.84
C ARG A 55 36.42 -26.31 9.21
N ALA A 56 35.24 -26.07 8.66
CA ALA A 56 34.84 -24.76 8.13
C ALA A 56 34.52 -23.73 9.23
N GLY A 57 34.64 -24.11 10.51
CA GLY A 57 34.33 -23.24 11.64
C GLY A 57 32.83 -23.00 11.83
N GLU A 58 32.00 -23.92 11.34
CA GLU A 58 30.55 -23.82 11.46
C GLU A 58 30.08 -24.22 12.88
N PRO A 59 29.18 -23.45 13.53
CA PRO A 59 28.58 -23.88 14.78
C PRO A 59 27.58 -25.01 14.57
N PHE A 60 27.45 -25.88 15.57
CA PHE A 60 26.51 -27.00 15.59
C PHE A 60 25.41 -26.74 16.61
N ASP A 61 24.19 -27.12 16.26
CA ASP A 61 23.05 -27.07 17.18
C ASP A 61 23.20 -28.18 18.23
N VAL A 62 23.14 -27.83 19.51
CA VAL A 62 23.38 -28.75 20.63
C VAL A 62 22.33 -29.86 20.66
N ASP A 63 21.07 -29.54 20.35
CA ASP A 63 19.92 -30.42 20.51
C ASP A 63 19.79 -31.48 19.42
N THR A 64 20.05 -31.11 18.17
CA THR A 64 19.99 -31.95 16.97
C THR A 64 21.35 -32.56 16.62
N GLY A 65 22.43 -31.92 17.08
CA GLY A 65 23.79 -32.30 16.74
C GLY A 65 24.20 -31.94 15.32
N LEU A 66 23.40 -31.18 14.58
CA LEU A 66 23.69 -30.88 13.18
C LEU A 66 24.42 -29.54 13.04
N PRO A 67 25.33 -29.41 12.05
CA PRO A 67 25.87 -28.13 11.65
C PRO A 67 24.78 -27.15 11.25
N LYS A 68 24.99 -25.85 11.49
CA LYS A 68 24.05 -24.78 11.16
C LYS A 68 23.51 -24.89 9.73
N SER A 69 24.35 -25.10 8.73
CA SER A 69 23.99 -25.24 7.32
C SER A 69 23.00 -26.37 7.06
N LEU A 70 23.12 -27.49 7.79
CA LEU A 70 22.20 -28.62 7.67
C LEU A 70 20.89 -28.35 8.42
N VAL A 71 20.94 -27.75 9.62
CA VAL A 71 19.72 -27.33 10.34
C VAL A 71 18.91 -26.32 9.51
N MET A 72 19.60 -25.36 8.89
CA MET A 72 18.96 -24.35 8.03
C MET A 72 18.36 -24.99 6.78
N LYS A 73 19.03 -26.01 6.20
CA LYS A 73 18.53 -26.73 5.03
C LYS A 73 17.29 -27.57 5.35
N ASP A 74 17.24 -28.20 6.53
CA ASP A 74 16.08 -29.00 6.96
C ASP A 74 14.87 -28.11 7.31
N ARG A 75 15.11 -26.86 7.72
CA ARG A 75 14.06 -25.86 7.98
C ARG A 75 13.68 -25.03 6.75
N ASP A 76 14.36 -25.23 5.63
CA ASP A 76 14.18 -24.41 4.43
C ASP A 76 12.82 -24.67 3.80
N ILE A 77 12.04 -23.60 3.63
CA ILE A 77 10.74 -23.65 2.98
C ILE A 77 10.82 -23.04 1.59
N SER A 78 9.82 -23.32 0.76
CA SER A 78 9.73 -22.67 -0.54
C SER A 78 9.43 -21.17 -0.38
N TRP A 79 9.89 -20.34 -1.31
CA TRP A 79 9.50 -18.93 -1.36
C TRP A 79 7.98 -18.76 -1.42
N TYR A 80 7.28 -19.64 -2.15
CA TYR A 80 5.82 -19.61 -2.23
C TYR A 80 5.17 -19.76 -0.85
N GLU A 81 5.62 -20.73 -0.08
CA GLU A 81 5.15 -20.95 1.29
C GLU A 81 5.51 -19.78 2.21
N HIS A 82 6.75 -19.29 2.16
CA HIS A 82 7.20 -18.12 2.91
C HIS A 82 6.36 -16.87 2.62
N ALA A 83 6.10 -16.60 1.34
CA ALA A 83 5.28 -15.47 0.92
C ALA A 83 3.83 -15.60 1.43
N ARG A 84 3.26 -16.81 1.47
CA ARG A 84 1.96 -17.04 2.09
C ARG A 84 2.01 -16.81 3.60
N ASN A 85 3.03 -17.30 4.30
CA ASN A 85 3.21 -17.08 5.74
C ASN A 85 3.33 -15.59 6.08
N PHE A 86 4.09 -14.83 5.27
CA PHE A 86 4.20 -13.38 5.40
C PHE A 86 2.86 -12.67 5.19
N ILE A 87 2.08 -13.09 4.18
CA ILE A 87 0.73 -12.57 3.94
C ILE A 87 -0.18 -12.87 5.13
N ALA A 88 -0.19 -14.09 5.64
CA ALA A 88 -0.99 -14.48 6.79
C ALA A 88 -0.66 -13.63 8.03
N MET A 89 0.63 -13.47 8.33
CA MET A 89 1.12 -12.67 9.45
C MET A 89 0.67 -11.20 9.36
N LYS A 90 0.63 -10.62 8.17
CA LYS A 90 0.20 -9.21 7.99
C LYS A 90 -1.31 -9.04 7.86
N TRP A 91 -2.07 -10.09 7.55
CA TRP A 91 -3.41 -9.95 7.00
C TRP A 91 -4.40 -9.30 7.97
N ASP A 92 -4.46 -9.80 9.20
CA ASP A 92 -5.52 -9.49 10.15
C ASP A 92 -5.39 -8.03 10.65
N ASP A 93 -4.17 -7.52 10.77
CA ASP A 93 -3.88 -6.12 11.13
C ASP A 93 -3.87 -5.15 9.94
N SER A 94 -3.98 -5.67 8.71
CA SER A 94 -3.92 -4.86 7.49
C SER A 94 -5.32 -4.45 7.01
N PRO A 95 -5.58 -3.17 6.76
CA PRO A 95 -6.79 -2.74 6.05
C PRO A 95 -6.85 -3.32 4.62
N GLY A 96 -8.04 -3.41 4.02
CA GLY A 96 -8.24 -4.04 2.71
C GLY A 96 -7.35 -3.47 1.59
N ASN A 97 -7.13 -2.16 1.58
CA ASN A 97 -6.20 -1.52 0.63
C ASN A 97 -4.73 -1.92 0.83
N THR A 98 -4.33 -2.17 2.08
CA THR A 98 -2.99 -2.68 2.40
C THR A 98 -2.88 -4.14 1.97
N ARG A 99 -3.87 -4.99 2.28
CA ARG A 99 -3.95 -6.39 1.84
C ARG A 99 -3.81 -6.50 0.32
N ARG A 100 -4.55 -5.68 -0.43
CA ARG A 100 -4.47 -5.57 -1.89
C ARG A 100 -3.05 -5.27 -2.38
N THR A 101 -2.36 -4.33 -1.72
CA THR A 101 -1.00 -3.94 -2.10
C THR A 101 0.02 -5.03 -1.75
N LEU A 102 -0.14 -5.69 -0.60
CA LEU A 102 0.68 -6.83 -0.19
C LEU A 102 0.59 -7.95 -1.24
N ALA A 103 -0.62 -8.34 -1.60
CA ALA A 103 -0.88 -9.35 -2.63
C ALA A 103 -0.33 -8.93 -3.99
N GLU A 104 -0.46 -7.65 -4.37
CA GLU A 104 0.10 -7.15 -5.61
C GLU A 104 1.63 -7.26 -5.64
N ALA A 105 2.32 -6.87 -4.58
CA ALA A 105 3.77 -6.97 -4.49
C ALA A 105 4.25 -8.43 -4.55
N MET A 106 3.65 -9.32 -3.73
CA MET A 106 4.03 -10.74 -3.68
C MET A 106 3.79 -11.45 -5.00
N ALA A 107 2.65 -11.21 -5.66
CA ALA A 107 2.38 -11.78 -6.98
C ALA A 107 3.23 -11.18 -8.12
N THR A 108 3.83 -9.99 -7.93
CA THR A 108 4.80 -9.44 -8.89
C THR A 108 6.18 -10.07 -8.71
N ALA A 109 6.59 -10.34 -7.46
CA ALA A 109 7.92 -10.88 -7.15
C ALA A 109 8.01 -12.40 -7.34
N THR A 110 6.99 -13.15 -6.91
CA THR A 110 6.99 -14.63 -6.86
C THR A 110 7.36 -15.31 -8.18
N PRO A 111 6.92 -14.86 -9.37
CA PRO A 111 7.31 -15.49 -10.63
C PRO A 111 8.81 -15.45 -10.94
N VAL A 112 9.58 -14.58 -10.27
CA VAL A 112 11.04 -14.52 -10.39
C VAL A 112 11.73 -15.59 -9.52
N PHE A 113 11.10 -15.98 -8.42
CA PHE A 113 11.67 -16.93 -7.46
C PHE A 113 11.28 -18.38 -7.79
N VAL A 114 11.56 -18.78 -9.03
CA VAL A 114 11.35 -20.13 -9.54
C VAL A 114 12.65 -20.73 -10.07
N LYS A 115 12.78 -22.06 -9.97
CA LYS A 115 13.96 -22.83 -10.41
C LYS A 115 14.22 -22.68 -11.90
N ASP A 116 13.16 -22.72 -12.71
CA ASP A 116 13.19 -22.58 -14.16
C ASP A 116 11.79 -22.21 -14.70
N ALA A 117 11.73 -21.74 -15.95
CA ALA A 117 10.49 -21.33 -16.60
C ALA A 117 9.82 -22.45 -17.43
N LYS A 118 10.26 -23.70 -17.33
CA LYS A 118 9.73 -24.80 -18.15
C LYS A 118 8.28 -25.09 -17.76
N GLY A 119 7.39 -25.00 -18.75
CA GLY A 119 5.95 -25.16 -18.55
C GLY A 119 5.31 -24.02 -17.75
N ALA A 120 5.93 -22.83 -17.71
CA ALA A 120 5.38 -21.68 -17.03
C ALA A 120 4.02 -21.29 -17.62
N PRO A 121 2.99 -21.08 -16.77
CA PRO A 121 1.72 -20.49 -17.17
C PRO A 121 1.90 -19.11 -17.81
N SER A 122 0.88 -18.66 -18.57
CA SER A 122 0.89 -17.30 -19.11
C SER A 122 0.98 -16.25 -18.00
N VAL A 123 1.60 -15.10 -18.29
CA VAL A 123 1.77 -14.00 -17.31
C VAL A 123 0.43 -13.60 -16.67
N ARG A 124 -0.65 -13.60 -17.46
CA ARG A 124 -1.99 -13.25 -16.98
C ARG A 124 -2.58 -14.33 -16.06
N ALA A 125 -2.43 -15.60 -16.41
CA ALA A 125 -2.90 -16.72 -15.57
C ALA A 125 -2.11 -16.78 -14.25
N MET A 126 -0.78 -16.62 -14.31
CA MET A 126 0.11 -16.53 -13.15
C MET A 126 -0.33 -15.39 -12.21
N ARG A 127 -0.54 -14.20 -12.78
CA ARG A 127 -0.97 -13.03 -12.02
C ARG A 127 -2.35 -13.25 -11.38
N HIS A 128 -3.31 -13.81 -12.11
CA HIS A 128 -4.65 -14.09 -11.61
C HIS A 128 -4.62 -15.09 -10.44
N ALA A 129 -3.90 -16.20 -10.58
CA ALA A 129 -3.78 -17.21 -9.54
C ALA A 129 -3.09 -16.68 -8.28
N LEU A 130 -1.95 -16.02 -8.44
CA LEU A 130 -1.19 -15.51 -7.29
C LEU A 130 -1.91 -14.37 -6.56
N TYR A 131 -2.42 -13.38 -7.30
CA TYR A 131 -3.07 -12.21 -6.72
C TYR A 131 -4.45 -12.51 -6.17
N GLY A 132 -5.25 -13.25 -6.95
CA GLY A 132 -6.65 -13.50 -6.63
C GLY A 132 -6.85 -14.56 -5.57
N TYR A 133 -5.91 -15.52 -5.46
CA TYR A 133 -6.07 -16.71 -4.62
C TYR A 133 -4.89 -16.89 -3.66
N ALA A 134 -3.66 -17.10 -4.15
CA ALA A 134 -2.55 -17.45 -3.27
C ALA A 134 -2.27 -16.39 -2.18
N PHE A 135 -2.30 -15.11 -2.57
CA PHE A 135 -2.04 -13.98 -1.66
C PHE A 135 -3.30 -13.23 -1.27
N ASN A 136 -4.48 -13.86 -1.43
CA ASN A 136 -5.72 -13.37 -0.86
C ASN A 136 -6.22 -14.35 0.22
N LYS A 137 -5.88 -14.09 1.48
CA LYS A 137 -6.22 -14.99 2.61
C LYS A 137 -7.72 -15.22 2.72
N ASN A 138 -8.55 -14.24 2.35
CA ASN A 138 -10.02 -14.36 2.34
C ASN A 138 -10.54 -15.46 1.39
N ARG A 139 -9.70 -15.98 0.48
CA ARG A 139 -10.04 -17.06 -0.45
C ARG A 139 -9.34 -18.38 -0.16
N TRP A 140 -8.62 -18.50 0.94
CA TRP A 140 -7.87 -19.73 1.24
C TRP A 140 -8.78 -20.92 1.57
N ASP A 141 -9.94 -20.65 2.17
CA ASP A 141 -10.95 -21.68 2.47
C ASP A 141 -12.00 -21.83 1.37
N ALA A 142 -11.88 -21.07 0.28
CA ALA A 142 -12.80 -21.12 -0.86
C ALA A 142 -12.38 -22.19 -1.86
N GLU A 143 -13.35 -22.75 -2.58
CA GLU A 143 -13.08 -23.66 -3.68
C GLU A 143 -12.23 -22.97 -4.77
N ILE A 144 -11.12 -23.60 -5.14
CA ILE A 144 -10.18 -23.07 -6.13
C ILE A 144 -10.54 -23.65 -7.50
N PRO A 145 -10.82 -22.81 -8.51
CA PRO A 145 -11.03 -23.28 -9.88
C PRO A 145 -9.85 -24.14 -10.39
N ALA A 146 -10.14 -25.20 -11.15
CA ALA A 146 -9.13 -26.18 -11.57
C ALA A 146 -7.96 -25.59 -12.37
N ASP A 147 -8.24 -24.58 -13.20
CA ASP A 147 -7.23 -23.83 -13.95
C ASP A 147 -6.29 -23.06 -13.02
N VAL A 148 -6.83 -22.43 -11.98
CA VAL A 148 -6.07 -21.73 -10.94
C VAL A 148 -5.25 -22.71 -10.11
N ALA A 149 -5.84 -23.82 -9.68
CA ALA A 149 -5.16 -24.85 -8.89
C ALA A 149 -3.94 -25.41 -9.63
N THR A 150 -4.07 -25.65 -10.94
CA THR A 150 -2.97 -26.10 -11.80
C THR A 150 -1.81 -25.11 -11.82
N VAL A 151 -2.10 -23.80 -11.91
CA VAL A 151 -1.08 -22.74 -11.86
C VAL A 151 -0.40 -22.70 -10.50
N LEU A 152 -1.16 -22.77 -9.40
CA LEU A 152 -0.59 -22.74 -8.05
C LEU A 152 0.29 -23.95 -7.76
N ALA A 153 -0.12 -25.16 -8.18
CA ALA A 153 0.69 -26.37 -8.07
C ALA A 153 1.99 -26.28 -8.89
N TRP A 154 1.97 -25.59 -10.05
CA TRP A 154 3.20 -25.29 -10.78
C TRP A 154 4.11 -24.35 -9.99
N VAL A 155 3.57 -23.28 -9.41
CA VAL A 155 4.35 -22.30 -8.62
C VAL A 155 4.98 -22.98 -7.41
N GLU A 156 4.22 -23.73 -6.62
CA GLU A 156 4.69 -24.40 -5.41
C GLU A 156 5.87 -25.35 -5.72
N ARG A 157 5.71 -26.20 -6.73
CA ARG A 157 6.75 -27.15 -7.17
C ARG A 157 8.02 -26.46 -7.70
N LYS A 158 7.84 -25.36 -8.45
CA LYS A 158 8.93 -24.64 -9.11
C LYS A 158 9.56 -23.58 -8.22
N SER A 159 8.97 -23.24 -7.09
CA SER A 159 9.46 -22.19 -6.21
C SER A 159 10.86 -22.52 -5.68
N LEU A 160 11.72 -21.50 -5.62
CA LEU A 160 13.03 -21.60 -5.01
C LEU A 160 12.91 -21.75 -3.49
N PRO A 161 13.80 -22.53 -2.84
CA PRO A 161 13.93 -22.46 -1.40
C PRO A 161 14.36 -21.06 -0.94
N VAL A 162 13.91 -20.62 0.23
CA VAL A 162 14.19 -19.27 0.76
C VAL A 162 15.70 -19.05 0.93
N SER A 163 16.46 -20.07 1.34
CA SER A 163 17.92 -19.97 1.49
C SER A 163 18.64 -19.47 0.23
N ARG A 164 18.10 -19.77 -0.97
CA ARG A 164 18.66 -19.36 -2.27
C ARG A 164 18.51 -17.88 -2.57
N LEU A 165 17.66 -17.15 -1.85
CA LEU A 165 17.47 -15.71 -2.02
C LEU A 165 18.65 -14.89 -1.47
N SER A 166 19.63 -15.55 -0.83
CA SER A 166 20.93 -14.94 -0.52
C SER A 166 21.73 -14.55 -1.77
N ASP A 167 21.38 -15.09 -2.95
CA ASP A 167 21.96 -14.70 -4.23
C ASP A 167 21.47 -13.32 -4.69
N LEU A 168 22.41 -12.39 -4.83
CA LEU A 168 22.13 -11.00 -5.21
C LEU A 168 21.59 -10.88 -6.63
N LEU A 169 21.93 -11.78 -7.56
CA LEU A 169 21.39 -11.74 -8.92
C LEU A 169 19.90 -12.05 -8.94
N THR A 170 19.49 -13.05 -8.15
CA THR A 170 18.07 -13.40 -7.96
C THR A 170 17.28 -12.21 -7.39
N ILE A 171 17.82 -11.50 -6.40
CA ILE A 171 17.18 -10.29 -5.84
C ILE A 171 17.15 -9.12 -6.83
N ARG A 172 18.20 -8.92 -7.64
CA ARG A 172 18.20 -7.91 -8.71
C ARG A 172 17.13 -8.18 -9.76
N SER A 173 16.90 -9.44 -10.11
CA SER A 173 15.81 -9.84 -11.01
C SER A 173 14.45 -9.53 -10.41
N ALA A 174 14.27 -9.74 -9.10
CA ALA A 174 13.03 -9.38 -8.42
C ALA A 174 12.79 -7.85 -8.46
N LEU A 175 13.82 -7.04 -8.17
CA LEU A 175 13.73 -5.58 -8.28
C LEU A 175 13.40 -5.12 -9.71
N SER A 176 13.97 -5.76 -10.73
CA SER A 176 13.63 -5.51 -12.14
C SER A 176 12.17 -5.82 -12.46
N SER A 177 11.61 -6.91 -11.90
CA SER A 177 10.19 -7.24 -12.04
C SER A 177 9.31 -6.18 -11.38
N LEU A 178 9.66 -5.74 -10.16
CA LEU A 178 8.91 -4.72 -9.42
C LEU A 178 8.89 -3.35 -10.13
N SER A 179 9.89 -3.04 -10.96
CA SER A 179 9.93 -1.78 -11.72
C SER A 179 9.09 -1.80 -13.00
N LYS A 180 8.48 -2.94 -13.36
CA LYS A 180 7.65 -3.09 -14.57
C LYS A 180 6.17 -3.33 -14.25
N LYS A 181 5.31 -2.93 -15.18
CA LYS A 181 3.89 -3.29 -15.24
C LYS A 181 3.71 -4.60 -16.01
N LEU A 182 2.48 -5.13 -16.01
CA LEU A 182 2.13 -6.34 -16.76
C LEU A 182 2.29 -6.19 -18.27
N ASP A 183 2.20 -4.96 -18.80
CA ASP A 183 2.43 -4.62 -20.21
C ASP A 183 3.92 -4.40 -20.55
N GLY A 184 4.82 -4.58 -19.58
CA GLY A 184 6.26 -4.39 -19.75
C GLY A 184 6.74 -2.94 -19.60
N THR A 185 5.84 -1.96 -19.52
CA THR A 185 6.20 -0.55 -19.29
C THR A 185 6.65 -0.30 -17.85
N ASN A 186 7.32 0.83 -17.60
CA ASN A 186 7.79 1.16 -16.26
C ASN A 186 6.63 1.44 -15.29
N ALA A 187 6.71 0.86 -14.10
CA ALA A 187 5.87 1.23 -12.96
C ALA A 187 6.23 2.64 -12.47
N SER A 188 5.27 3.33 -11.84
CA SER A 188 5.57 4.63 -11.22
C SER A 188 6.56 4.46 -10.06
N ALA A 189 7.41 5.46 -9.82
CA ALA A 189 8.39 5.44 -8.73
C ALA A 189 7.74 5.18 -7.35
N ALA A 190 6.55 5.74 -7.11
CA ALA A 190 5.77 5.49 -5.90
C ALA A 190 5.33 4.02 -5.76
N MET A 191 4.85 3.40 -6.85
CA MET A 191 4.44 2.00 -6.84
C MET A 191 5.64 1.06 -6.65
N PHE A 192 6.75 1.32 -7.36
CA PHE A 192 7.98 0.57 -7.20
C PHE A 192 8.47 0.60 -5.74
N ARG A 193 8.58 1.78 -5.12
CA ARG A 193 9.00 1.93 -3.72
C ARG A 193 8.11 1.17 -2.76
N ARG A 194 6.79 1.21 -2.98
CA ARG A 194 5.83 0.49 -2.15
C ARG A 194 6.01 -1.03 -2.27
N LYS A 195 6.13 -1.56 -3.49
CA LYS A 195 6.41 -2.99 -3.71
C LYS A 195 7.76 -3.41 -3.15
N ARG A 196 8.81 -2.59 -3.32
CA ARG A 196 10.14 -2.85 -2.75
C ARG A 196 10.09 -2.90 -1.22
N ALA A 197 9.41 -1.97 -0.56
CA ALA A 197 9.26 -1.99 0.89
C ALA A 197 8.52 -3.23 1.40
N ILE A 198 7.52 -3.71 0.65
CA ILE A 198 6.82 -4.95 0.98
C ILE A 198 7.74 -6.17 0.81
N LEU A 199 8.50 -6.24 -0.28
CA LEU A 199 9.49 -7.30 -0.47
C LEU A 199 10.58 -7.27 0.61
N TYR A 200 11.03 -6.07 1.01
CA TYR A 200 11.96 -5.88 2.11
C TYR A 200 11.44 -6.45 3.42
N ASN A 201 10.22 -6.08 3.82
CA ASN A 201 9.59 -6.61 5.04
C ASN A 201 9.35 -8.13 4.98
N SER A 202 9.08 -8.67 3.80
CA SER A 202 8.97 -10.12 3.60
C SER A 202 10.30 -10.83 3.80
N LEU A 203 11.40 -10.22 3.39
CA LEU A 203 12.75 -10.78 3.59
C LEU A 203 13.22 -10.60 5.04
N GLU A 204 12.90 -9.49 5.71
CA GLU A 204 13.09 -9.35 7.17
C GLU A 204 12.35 -10.43 7.93
N TYR A 205 11.09 -10.72 7.57
CA TYR A 205 10.36 -11.82 8.19
C TYR A 205 11.04 -13.19 7.98
N ALA A 206 11.76 -13.37 6.87
CA ALA A 206 12.57 -14.58 6.66
C ALA A 206 13.82 -14.60 7.55
N VAL A 207 14.40 -13.44 7.87
CA VAL A 207 15.51 -13.31 8.83
C VAL A 207 15.01 -13.61 10.24
N ASP A 208 13.87 -13.03 10.64
CA ASP A 208 13.23 -13.29 11.94
C ASP A 208 12.89 -14.79 12.12
N ALA A 209 12.49 -15.46 11.03
CA ALA A 209 12.22 -16.90 10.99
C ALA A 209 13.49 -17.76 10.88
N GLU A 210 14.69 -17.16 10.95
CA GLU A 210 15.98 -17.83 10.77
C GLU A 210 16.15 -18.57 9.42
N LEU A 211 15.36 -18.22 8.39
CA LEU A 211 15.48 -18.78 7.02
C LEU A 211 16.56 -18.07 6.19
N LEU A 212 16.87 -16.82 6.54
CA LEU A 212 17.96 -16.04 5.96
C LEU A 212 18.86 -15.49 7.07
N PRO A 213 20.19 -15.43 6.88
CA PRO A 213 21.09 -14.84 7.86
C PRO A 213 20.99 -13.31 7.93
N ASN A 214 20.61 -12.66 6.84
CA ASN A 214 20.45 -11.22 6.74
C ASN A 214 19.60 -10.88 5.51
N ASN A 215 19.05 -9.66 5.47
CA ASN A 215 18.25 -9.22 4.33
C ASN A 215 19.14 -8.92 3.11
N PRO A 216 18.97 -9.65 1.99
CA PRO A 216 19.85 -9.48 0.83
C PRO A 216 19.61 -8.14 0.10
N LEU A 217 18.45 -7.48 0.31
CA LEU A 217 18.16 -6.18 -0.31
C LEU A 217 19.07 -5.05 0.18
N ASP A 218 19.67 -5.17 1.36
CA ASP A 218 20.62 -4.17 1.89
C ASP A 218 21.95 -4.19 1.15
N ARG A 219 22.28 -5.32 0.52
CA ARG A 219 23.54 -5.53 -0.21
C ARG A 219 23.43 -5.19 -1.69
N VAL A 220 22.21 -5.10 -2.24
CA VAL A 220 22.00 -4.82 -3.65
C VAL A 220 22.10 -3.32 -3.92
N LYS A 221 23.13 -2.92 -4.68
CA LYS A 221 23.20 -1.58 -5.27
C LYS A 221 22.19 -1.47 -6.42
N TRP A 222 21.14 -0.66 -6.22
CA TRP A 222 20.09 -0.44 -7.21
C TRP A 222 19.74 1.04 -7.31
N LYS A 223 19.72 1.59 -8.53
CA LYS A 223 19.24 2.96 -8.77
C LYS A 223 17.72 2.92 -8.88
N ALA A 224 17.02 3.39 -7.85
CA ALA A 224 15.58 3.52 -7.91
C ALA A 224 15.18 4.50 -9.04
N PRO A 225 14.01 4.32 -9.68
CA PRO A 225 13.47 5.30 -10.61
C PRO A 225 13.44 6.68 -9.95
N GLU A 226 13.78 7.71 -10.72
CA GLU A 226 13.83 9.09 -10.22
C GLU A 226 12.48 9.50 -9.62
N GLN A 227 12.55 10.15 -8.47
CA GLN A 227 11.36 10.67 -7.83
C GLN A 227 10.93 11.92 -8.56
N VAL A 228 9.83 11.83 -9.29
CA VAL A 228 9.07 13.02 -9.64
C VAL A 228 8.50 13.56 -8.31
N VAL A 229 8.86 14.79 -7.95
CA VAL A 229 8.26 15.48 -6.81
C VAL A 229 6.75 15.57 -7.09
N GLU A 230 5.92 15.05 -6.20
CA GLU A 230 4.46 15.13 -6.31
C GLU A 230 3.98 16.54 -5.95
N GLU A 231 4.50 17.55 -6.64
CA GLU A 231 3.94 18.89 -6.62
C GLU A 231 2.65 18.92 -7.41
N VAL A 232 1.66 19.62 -6.89
CA VAL A 232 0.43 19.89 -7.62
C VAL A 232 0.75 20.79 -8.80
N ASP A 233 0.37 20.33 -9.98
CA ASP A 233 0.44 21.08 -11.21
C ASP A 233 -0.62 22.21 -11.18
N PRO A 234 -0.23 23.50 -11.23
CA PRO A 234 -1.18 24.60 -11.30
C PRO A 234 -2.18 24.50 -12.45
N GLU A 235 -1.81 23.90 -13.58
CA GLU A 235 -2.71 23.75 -14.74
C GLU A 235 -3.88 22.79 -14.47
N CYS A 236 -3.75 21.88 -13.48
CA CYS A 236 -4.84 20.98 -13.14
C CYS A 236 -5.93 21.65 -12.29
N VAL A 237 -5.66 22.83 -11.74
CA VAL A 237 -6.52 23.51 -10.76
C VAL A 237 -7.53 24.43 -11.46
N PRO A 238 -8.84 24.13 -11.39
CA PRO A 238 -9.85 25.05 -11.91
C PRO A 238 -9.98 26.32 -11.07
N ASN A 239 -10.04 27.47 -11.74
CA ASN A 239 -10.37 28.74 -11.12
C ASN A 239 -11.87 28.81 -10.70
N PRO A 240 -12.32 29.85 -9.97
CA PRO A 240 -13.72 29.97 -9.53
C PRO A 240 -14.76 29.85 -10.63
N GLU A 241 -14.54 30.48 -11.78
CA GLU A 241 -15.46 30.44 -12.91
C GLU A 241 -15.52 29.05 -13.54
N GLN A 242 -14.37 28.41 -13.77
CA GLN A 242 -14.26 27.03 -14.25
C GLN A 242 -14.93 26.05 -13.29
N GLY A 243 -14.71 26.20 -11.98
CA GLY A 243 -15.36 25.41 -10.94
C GLY A 243 -16.88 25.52 -11.01
N ALA A 244 -17.42 26.74 -11.12
CA ALA A 244 -18.85 26.98 -11.27
C ALA A 244 -19.41 26.35 -12.56
N ARG A 245 -18.74 26.53 -13.71
CA ARG A 245 -19.11 25.91 -15.00
C ARG A 245 -19.17 24.38 -14.90
N LEU A 246 -18.17 23.77 -14.26
CA LEU A 246 -18.11 22.31 -14.07
C LEU A 246 -19.25 21.80 -13.19
N LEU A 247 -19.54 22.46 -12.06
CA LEU A 247 -20.66 22.09 -11.18
C LEU A 247 -22.02 22.26 -11.88
N ALA A 248 -22.18 23.32 -12.67
CA ALA A 248 -23.38 23.53 -13.49
C ALA A 248 -23.53 22.44 -14.56
N ALA A 249 -22.46 22.01 -15.21
CA ALA A 249 -22.49 20.90 -16.15
C ALA A 249 -22.85 19.57 -15.48
N VAL A 250 -22.38 19.31 -14.25
CA VAL A 250 -22.86 18.16 -13.47
C VAL A 250 -24.37 18.23 -13.25
N HIS A 251 -24.91 19.40 -12.88
CA HIS A 251 -26.34 19.59 -12.66
C HIS A 251 -27.19 19.22 -13.90
N ARG A 252 -26.70 19.51 -15.10
CA ARG A 252 -27.42 19.24 -16.37
C ARG A 252 -27.49 17.75 -16.73
N GLN A 253 -26.77 16.85 -16.08
CA GLN A 253 -26.74 15.41 -16.37
C GLN A 253 -27.89 14.60 -15.71
N GLY A 254 -29.10 15.13 -15.77
CA GLY A 254 -30.32 14.45 -15.30
C GLY A 254 -30.32 14.14 -13.79
N LYS A 255 -31.07 13.10 -13.39
CA LYS A 255 -31.29 12.76 -11.97
C LYS A 255 -30.00 12.41 -11.23
N ARG A 256 -29.07 11.70 -11.89
CA ARG A 256 -27.79 11.29 -11.30
C ARG A 256 -26.87 12.50 -11.09
N GLY A 257 -26.73 13.36 -12.09
CA GLY A 257 -25.91 14.57 -12.02
C GLY A 257 -26.37 15.53 -10.91
N ARG A 258 -27.68 15.84 -10.86
CA ARG A 258 -28.22 16.77 -9.84
C ARG A 258 -27.93 16.36 -8.40
N ARG A 259 -27.93 15.05 -8.09
CA ARG A 259 -27.57 14.51 -6.76
C ARG A 259 -26.08 14.59 -6.43
N LEU A 260 -25.23 14.79 -7.43
CA LEU A 260 -23.76 14.84 -7.27
C LEU A 260 -23.20 16.28 -7.26
N VAL A 261 -24.02 17.30 -7.50
CA VAL A 261 -23.55 18.71 -7.49
C VAL A 261 -22.99 19.08 -6.11
N ALA A 262 -23.76 18.87 -5.04
CA ALA A 262 -23.30 19.14 -3.67
C ALA A 262 -22.15 18.19 -3.25
N PHE A 263 -22.09 16.98 -3.83
CA PHE A 263 -21.01 16.02 -3.60
C PHE A 263 -19.67 16.55 -4.12
N PHE A 264 -19.62 17.02 -5.38
CA PHE A 264 -18.42 17.67 -5.93
C PHE A 264 -18.16 19.03 -5.27
N GLY A 265 -19.21 19.77 -4.90
CA GLY A 265 -19.11 21.00 -4.11
C GLY A 265 -18.38 20.79 -2.79
N CYS A 266 -18.60 19.68 -2.09
CA CYS A 266 -17.84 19.34 -0.87
C CYS A 266 -16.34 19.17 -1.16
N MET A 267 -15.96 18.65 -2.33
CA MET A 267 -14.55 18.54 -2.71
C MET A 267 -13.96 19.91 -3.01
N TYR A 268 -14.71 20.73 -3.76
CA TYR A 268 -14.28 22.03 -4.26
C TYR A 268 -14.20 23.13 -3.19
N TYR A 269 -15.18 23.20 -2.30
CA TYR A 269 -15.25 24.29 -1.29
C TYR A 269 -14.71 23.88 0.08
N ALA A 270 -14.73 22.59 0.43
CA ALA A 270 -14.33 22.10 1.75
C ALA A 270 -13.07 21.22 1.72
N ALA A 271 -12.40 21.11 0.57
CA ALA A 271 -11.33 20.16 0.35
C ALA A 271 -11.73 18.75 0.83
N GLY A 272 -12.97 18.30 0.60
CA GLY A 272 -13.42 16.96 1.00
C GLY A 272 -12.70 15.87 0.18
N ARG A 273 -12.16 14.82 0.82
CA ARG A 273 -11.74 13.64 0.04
C ARG A 273 -12.99 12.89 -0.41
N PRO A 274 -13.02 12.28 -1.61
CA PRO A 274 -14.20 11.52 -2.06
C PRO A 274 -14.71 10.52 -1.01
N ALA A 275 -13.80 9.74 -0.41
CA ALA A 275 -14.14 8.78 0.64
C ALA A 275 -14.69 9.39 1.94
N GLU A 276 -14.36 10.64 2.26
CA GLU A 276 -14.93 11.37 3.41
C GLU A 276 -16.33 11.89 3.06
N VAL A 277 -16.49 12.44 1.85
CA VAL A 277 -17.77 12.98 1.39
C VAL A 277 -18.81 11.88 1.21
N ILE A 278 -18.41 10.70 0.71
CA ILE A 278 -19.29 9.51 0.63
C ILE A 278 -19.87 9.15 2.01
N GLY A 279 -19.07 9.33 3.07
CA GLY A 279 -19.46 9.02 4.44
C GLY A 279 -20.13 10.17 5.20
N LEU A 280 -20.27 11.35 4.60
CA LEU A 280 -20.77 12.55 5.28
C LEU A 280 -22.21 12.35 5.75
N ARG A 281 -22.47 12.60 7.04
CA ARG A 281 -23.80 12.50 7.65
C ARG A 281 -24.39 13.86 7.92
N VAL A 282 -25.71 13.95 7.94
CA VAL A 282 -26.41 15.22 8.24
C VAL A 282 -26.05 15.77 9.63
N ALA A 283 -25.84 14.90 10.62
CA ALA A 283 -25.41 15.27 11.97
C ALA A 283 -24.00 15.90 12.01
N ASP A 284 -23.22 15.74 10.95
CA ASP A 284 -21.88 16.31 10.81
C ASP A 284 -21.87 17.66 10.08
N CYS A 285 -23.04 18.15 9.67
CA CYS A 285 -23.22 19.39 8.92
C CYS A 285 -23.89 20.45 9.80
N ASP A 286 -23.22 21.59 9.98
CA ASP A 286 -23.84 22.83 10.47
C ASP A 286 -24.13 23.74 9.26
N LEU A 287 -25.42 23.92 8.95
CA LEU A 287 -25.90 24.54 7.72
C LEU A 287 -26.85 25.71 8.04
N PRO A 288 -26.31 26.85 8.50
CA PRO A 288 -27.13 28.01 8.85
C PRO A 288 -27.92 28.54 7.63
N ARG A 289 -28.98 29.30 7.89
CA ARG A 289 -29.79 29.90 6.81
C ARG A 289 -29.00 30.93 5.99
N ARG A 290 -28.04 31.61 6.60
CA ARG A 290 -27.16 32.62 5.98
C ARG A 290 -25.76 32.51 6.57
N GLY A 291 -24.74 32.83 5.78
CA GLY A 291 -23.35 32.85 6.23
C GLY A 291 -22.64 31.51 6.15
N TRP A 292 -21.50 31.43 6.85
CA TRP A 292 -20.61 30.28 6.84
C TRP A 292 -21.16 29.13 7.68
N GLY A 293 -21.02 27.90 7.18
CA GLY A 293 -21.34 26.68 7.90
C GLY A 293 -20.10 25.93 8.36
N LEU A 294 -20.30 24.71 8.83
CA LEU A 294 -19.21 23.84 9.28
C LEU A 294 -19.48 22.38 8.89
N LEU A 295 -18.47 21.72 8.30
CA LEU A 295 -18.46 20.26 8.14
C LEU A 295 -17.53 19.60 9.16
N ARG A 296 -17.96 18.47 9.71
CA ARG A 296 -17.17 17.61 10.61
C ARG A 296 -16.85 16.29 9.91
N LEU A 297 -15.68 16.21 9.27
CA LEU A 297 -15.28 15.02 8.51
C LEU A 297 -14.63 13.99 9.46
N ARG A 298 -15.34 12.89 9.72
CA ARG A 298 -14.99 11.86 10.74
C ARG A 298 -14.50 10.54 10.17
N ASP A 299 -15.27 9.99 9.23
CA ASP A 299 -15.06 8.65 8.69
C ASP A 299 -14.60 8.76 7.23
N THR A 300 -13.73 7.84 6.83
CA THR A 300 -13.36 7.61 5.44
C THR A 300 -13.90 6.26 5.02
N TYR A 301 -14.49 6.19 3.83
CA TYR A 301 -14.92 4.94 3.20
C TYR A 301 -14.05 4.67 1.97
N PRO A 302 -12.74 4.37 2.13
CA PRO A 302 -11.90 4.02 0.99
C PRO A 302 -12.44 2.76 0.31
N ARG A 303 -12.46 2.78 -1.02
CA ARG A 303 -12.73 1.57 -1.80
C ARG A 303 -11.53 0.63 -1.69
N SER A 304 -11.74 -0.54 -1.11
CA SER A 304 -10.77 -1.64 -1.07
C SER A 304 -11.14 -2.75 -2.07
N GLY A 305 -12.42 -2.82 -2.45
CA GLY A 305 -13.01 -3.92 -3.23
C GLY A 305 -13.40 -5.07 -2.31
N SER A 306 -14.58 -5.66 -2.55
CA SER A 306 -15.20 -6.66 -1.68
C SER A 306 -14.31 -7.88 -1.42
N ALA A 307 -13.49 -8.25 -2.40
CA ALA A 307 -12.55 -9.36 -2.30
C ALA A 307 -11.42 -9.16 -1.26
N TRP A 308 -11.26 -7.95 -0.71
CA TRP A 308 -10.15 -7.57 0.18
C TRP A 308 -10.61 -7.13 1.58
N THR A 309 -11.91 -7.02 1.80
CA THR A 309 -12.51 -6.60 3.08
C THR A 309 -13.10 -7.78 3.81
N ASP A 310 -13.08 -7.76 5.14
CA ASP A 310 -13.70 -8.82 5.96
C ASP A 310 -15.23 -8.82 5.85
N SER A 311 -15.83 -7.64 5.63
CA SER A 311 -17.29 -7.48 5.49
C SER A 311 -17.84 -7.88 4.12
N GLY A 312 -16.99 -8.16 3.13
CA GLY A 312 -17.41 -8.36 1.74
C GLY A 312 -17.98 -7.11 1.04
N GLU A 313 -17.96 -5.93 1.66
CA GLU A 313 -18.37 -4.67 1.03
C GLU A 313 -17.21 -4.02 0.26
N SER A 314 -17.50 -3.35 -0.86
CA SER A 314 -16.42 -2.70 -1.64
C SER A 314 -15.73 -1.53 -0.93
N HIS A 315 -16.37 -0.97 0.09
CA HIS A 315 -15.85 0.12 0.91
C HIS A 315 -15.70 -0.34 2.34
N GLU A 316 -14.60 0.04 2.98
CA GLU A 316 -14.33 -0.29 4.37
C GLU A 316 -14.46 0.98 5.22
N LYS A 317 -15.21 0.95 6.31
CA LYS A 317 -15.32 2.11 7.21
C LYS A 317 -14.03 2.27 8.01
N LYS A 318 -13.32 3.39 7.85
CA LYS A 318 -12.06 3.67 8.55
C LYS A 318 -12.02 5.08 9.14
N GLY A 319 -11.40 5.25 10.31
CA GLY A 319 -10.97 6.57 10.79
C GLY A 319 -9.90 7.20 9.88
N LEU A 320 -9.65 8.51 10.03
CA LEU A 320 -8.68 9.23 9.18
C LEU A 320 -7.26 8.61 9.22
N LYS A 321 -6.55 8.63 8.08
CA LYS A 321 -5.18 8.08 7.94
C LYS A 321 -4.21 8.70 8.97
N HIS A 322 -3.36 7.85 9.59
CA HIS A 322 -2.26 8.22 10.50
C HIS A 322 -2.63 9.01 11.76
N ARG A 323 -3.89 8.98 12.19
CA ARG A 323 -4.31 9.62 13.45
C ARG A 323 -5.11 8.64 14.32
N PRO A 324 -5.18 8.88 15.66
CA PRO A 324 -6.05 8.10 16.54
C PRO A 324 -7.47 8.04 15.97
N ARG A 325 -8.16 6.91 16.13
CA ARG A 325 -9.51 6.58 15.58
C ARG A 325 -10.62 7.63 15.81
N LYS A 326 -10.36 8.75 16.51
CA LYS A 326 -11.32 9.78 16.93
C LYS A 326 -11.05 11.21 16.41
N THR A 327 -10.01 11.48 15.61
CA THR A 327 -9.77 12.86 15.16
C THR A 327 -10.79 13.28 14.12
N VAL A 328 -11.55 14.34 14.41
CA VAL A 328 -12.54 14.95 13.51
C VAL A 328 -11.95 16.18 12.84
N ARG A 329 -11.97 16.25 11.51
CA ARG A 329 -11.53 17.44 10.77
C ARG A 329 -12.69 18.42 10.65
N ARG A 330 -12.57 19.59 11.28
CA ARG A 330 -13.55 20.68 11.23
C ARG A 330 -13.20 21.62 10.08
N VAL A 331 -14.11 21.77 9.12
CA VAL A 331 -13.89 22.62 7.94
C VAL A 331 -15.00 23.66 7.87
N PRO A 332 -14.71 24.95 8.11
CA PRO A 332 -15.64 26.03 7.79
C PRO A 332 -15.96 26.01 6.30
N ILE A 333 -17.24 26.05 5.96
CA ILE A 333 -17.69 26.01 4.57
C ILE A 333 -18.36 27.33 4.18
N PRO A 334 -18.09 27.83 2.97
CA PRO A 334 -18.61 29.11 2.54
C PRO A 334 -20.12 29.02 2.23
N PRO A 335 -20.85 30.15 2.20
CA PRO A 335 -22.30 30.20 1.98
C PRO A 335 -22.78 29.44 0.73
N GLU A 336 -21.97 29.39 -0.33
CA GLU A 336 -22.24 28.67 -1.57
C GLU A 336 -22.39 27.18 -1.33
N LEU A 337 -21.47 26.56 -0.58
CA LEU A 337 -21.57 25.13 -0.25
C LEU A 337 -22.71 24.87 0.75
N VAL A 338 -22.97 25.79 1.68
CA VAL A 338 -24.12 25.69 2.58
C VAL A 338 -25.42 25.65 1.77
N ALA A 339 -25.58 26.55 0.80
CA ALA A 339 -26.75 26.57 -0.09
C ALA A 339 -26.90 25.27 -0.88
N LEU A 340 -25.82 24.75 -1.47
CA LEU A 340 -25.83 23.48 -2.20
C LEU A 340 -26.26 22.31 -1.33
N LEU A 341 -25.73 22.20 -0.12
CA LEU A 341 -26.06 21.12 0.82
C LEU A 341 -27.51 21.22 1.33
N ARG A 342 -27.98 22.43 1.65
CA ARG A 342 -29.37 22.66 2.06
C ARG A 342 -30.34 22.31 0.95
N TRP A 343 -30.05 22.72 -0.28
CA TRP A 343 -30.86 22.37 -1.45
C TRP A 343 -30.90 20.86 -1.67
N HIS A 344 -29.74 20.20 -1.62
CA HIS A 344 -29.64 18.74 -1.77
C HIS A 344 -30.47 18.00 -0.72
N LEU A 345 -30.34 18.37 0.56
CA LEU A 345 -31.10 17.76 1.66
C LEU A 345 -32.61 17.98 1.51
N THR A 346 -33.02 19.17 1.06
CA THR A 346 -34.44 19.47 0.81
C THR A 346 -34.99 18.65 -0.35
N ALA A 347 -34.21 18.52 -1.44
CA ALA A 347 -34.66 17.84 -2.65
C ALA A 347 -34.62 16.31 -2.56
N TYR A 348 -33.69 15.74 -1.78
CA TYR A 348 -33.38 14.31 -1.82
C TYR A 348 -33.40 13.62 -0.46
N GLY A 349 -33.51 14.36 0.64
CA GLY A 349 -33.40 13.82 1.99
C GLY A 349 -32.03 13.20 2.27
N THR A 350 -32.02 12.23 3.19
CA THR A 350 -30.83 11.46 3.57
C THR A 350 -31.03 9.97 3.29
N ALA A 351 -29.95 9.21 3.32
CA ALA A 351 -30.02 7.76 3.43
C ALA A 351 -30.56 7.33 4.81
N PRO A 352 -31.03 6.08 4.97
CA PRO A 352 -31.54 5.57 6.25
C PRO A 352 -30.54 5.67 7.40
N ASP A 353 -29.24 5.58 7.11
CA ASP A 353 -28.15 5.70 8.08
C ASP A 353 -27.68 7.16 8.32
N GLY A 354 -28.45 8.14 7.80
CA GLY A 354 -28.19 9.57 7.96
C GLY A 354 -27.14 10.15 7.01
N ARG A 355 -26.62 9.37 6.05
CA ARG A 355 -25.70 9.90 5.03
C ARG A 355 -26.39 10.94 4.14
N VAL A 356 -25.66 12.01 3.82
CA VAL A 356 -26.12 13.09 2.94
C VAL A 356 -26.22 12.58 1.49
N PHE A 357 -25.26 11.78 1.04
CA PHE A 357 -25.18 11.32 -0.33
C PHE A 357 -25.48 9.83 -0.46
N GLN A 358 -26.30 9.50 -1.45
CA GLN A 358 -26.67 8.13 -1.79
C GLN A 358 -26.92 8.00 -3.29
N THR A 359 -26.74 6.79 -3.82
CA THR A 359 -27.16 6.45 -5.17
C THR A 359 -28.68 6.53 -5.31
N LEU A 360 -29.19 6.45 -6.55
CA LEU A 360 -30.63 6.38 -6.80
C LEU A 360 -31.29 5.15 -6.15
N ARG A 361 -30.51 4.10 -5.84
CA ARG A 361 -30.96 2.89 -5.16
C ARG A 361 -30.70 2.90 -3.64
N GLY A 362 -30.30 4.05 -3.07
CA GLY A 362 -30.03 4.20 -1.63
C GLY A 362 -28.67 3.68 -1.13
N GLY A 363 -27.89 3.02 -1.99
CA GLY A 363 -26.54 2.54 -1.65
C GLY A 363 -25.46 3.64 -1.66
N LEU A 364 -24.25 3.28 -1.26
CA LEU A 364 -23.05 4.14 -1.29
C LEU A 364 -22.75 4.65 -2.70
N VAL A 365 -22.39 5.93 -2.81
CA VAL A 365 -21.90 6.51 -4.07
C VAL A 365 -20.60 5.82 -4.48
N GLN A 366 -20.56 5.31 -5.71
CA GLN A 366 -19.44 4.51 -6.22
C GLN A 366 -18.43 5.37 -6.99
N ASP A 367 -17.15 5.00 -6.91
CA ASP A 367 -16.04 5.71 -7.57
C ASP A 367 -16.19 5.79 -9.09
N THR A 368 -16.53 4.67 -9.72
CA THR A 368 -16.83 4.61 -11.16
C THR A 368 -18.02 5.49 -11.50
N GLY A 369 -19.02 5.48 -10.61
CA GLY A 369 -20.24 6.26 -10.73
C GLY A 369 -19.99 7.76 -10.81
N TYR A 370 -19.38 8.35 -9.79
CA TYR A 370 -19.11 9.79 -9.85
C TYR A 370 -18.04 10.13 -10.91
N GLY A 371 -17.10 9.21 -11.20
CA GLY A 371 -16.04 9.41 -12.19
C GLY A 371 -16.58 9.62 -13.60
N GLU A 372 -17.52 8.77 -14.03
CA GLU A 372 -18.21 8.91 -15.33
C GLU A 372 -18.95 10.24 -15.44
N THR A 373 -19.70 10.62 -14.40
CA THR A 373 -20.44 11.89 -14.35
C THR A 373 -19.50 13.08 -14.45
N TRP A 374 -18.34 13.01 -13.78
CA TRP A 374 -17.32 14.05 -13.87
C TRP A 374 -16.70 14.17 -15.26
N ALA A 375 -16.34 13.04 -15.88
CA ALA A 375 -15.78 13.02 -17.23
C ALA A 375 -16.75 13.64 -18.26
N ALA A 376 -18.04 13.31 -18.16
CA ALA A 376 -19.08 13.92 -18.98
C ALA A 376 -19.24 15.42 -18.70
N ALA A 377 -19.12 15.85 -17.44
CA ALA A 377 -19.23 17.27 -17.07
C ALA A 377 -18.08 18.09 -17.66
N ARG A 378 -16.84 17.58 -17.58
CA ARG A 378 -15.68 18.21 -18.22
C ARG A 378 -15.89 18.40 -19.71
N LYS A 379 -16.33 17.35 -20.41
CA LYS A 379 -16.56 17.41 -21.86
C LYS A 379 -17.62 18.45 -22.25
N GLN A 380 -18.61 18.68 -21.39
CA GLN A 380 -19.66 19.67 -21.63
C GLN A 380 -19.28 21.10 -21.22
N ALA A 381 -18.50 21.27 -20.15
CA ALA A 381 -18.22 22.58 -19.55
C ALA A 381 -16.99 23.29 -20.14
N LEU A 382 -15.99 22.51 -20.55
CA LEU A 382 -14.68 23.00 -20.94
C LEU A 382 -14.60 23.18 -22.47
N SER A 383 -13.81 24.16 -22.91
CA SER A 383 -13.43 24.28 -24.32
C SER A 383 -12.62 23.07 -24.78
N ALA A 384 -12.42 22.91 -26.10
CA ALA A 384 -11.61 21.82 -26.64
C ALA A 384 -10.16 21.84 -26.09
N SER A 385 -9.56 23.03 -25.94
CA SER A 385 -8.21 23.19 -25.40
C SER A 385 -8.16 22.92 -23.89
N GLU A 386 -9.11 23.45 -23.12
CA GLU A 386 -9.25 23.19 -21.68
C GLU A 386 -9.48 21.69 -21.40
N PHE A 387 -10.26 21.00 -22.23
CA PHE A 387 -10.55 19.58 -22.06
C PHE A 387 -9.33 18.69 -22.30
N ALA A 388 -8.50 19.06 -23.30
CA ALA A 388 -7.27 18.37 -23.66
C ALA A 388 -6.13 18.57 -22.64
N SER A 389 -6.19 19.64 -21.84
CA SER A 389 -5.21 19.93 -20.80
C SER A 389 -5.45 19.10 -19.51
N PRO A 390 -4.53 19.16 -18.52
CA PRO A 390 -4.70 18.54 -17.21
C PRO A 390 -5.86 19.12 -16.38
N LEU A 391 -6.49 20.21 -16.82
CA LEU A 391 -7.49 20.98 -16.07
C LEU A 391 -8.62 20.11 -15.53
N ALA A 392 -8.72 20.05 -14.20
CA ALA A 392 -9.76 19.34 -13.47
C ALA A 392 -9.96 17.89 -13.93
N LYS A 393 -8.91 17.23 -14.46
CA LYS A 393 -8.98 15.91 -15.11
C LYS A 393 -9.62 14.85 -14.22
N ARG A 394 -9.39 14.93 -12.91
CA ARG A 394 -9.94 14.05 -11.88
C ARG A 394 -10.85 14.84 -10.94
N PRO A 395 -11.89 14.22 -10.36
CA PRO A 395 -12.65 14.85 -9.27
C PRO A 395 -11.78 15.30 -8.10
N TYR A 396 -10.68 14.59 -7.84
CA TYR A 396 -9.73 14.92 -6.78
C TYR A 396 -9.04 16.27 -6.99
N ASP A 397 -8.96 16.76 -8.23
CA ASP A 397 -8.35 18.06 -8.53
C ASP A 397 -9.19 19.23 -7.98
N LEU A 398 -10.48 19.02 -7.68
CA LEU A 398 -11.31 19.99 -6.94
C LEU A 398 -10.82 20.20 -5.51
N ARG A 399 -10.26 19.15 -4.89
CA ARG A 399 -9.62 19.28 -3.57
C ARG A 399 -8.36 20.12 -3.68
N HIS A 400 -7.57 19.90 -4.74
CA HIS A 400 -6.39 20.73 -5.00
C HIS A 400 -6.79 22.19 -5.17
N ALA A 401 -7.87 22.47 -5.92
CA ALA A 401 -8.44 23.80 -6.06
C ALA A 401 -8.86 24.45 -4.74
N ALA A 402 -9.51 23.70 -3.85
CA ALA A 402 -9.88 24.21 -2.53
C ALA A 402 -8.64 24.67 -1.75
N VAL A 403 -7.62 23.81 -1.67
CA VAL A 403 -6.41 24.05 -0.87
C VAL A 403 -5.57 25.17 -1.46
N SER A 404 -5.36 25.20 -2.78
CA SER A 404 -4.62 26.27 -3.44
C SER A 404 -5.35 27.61 -3.30
N THR A 405 -6.68 27.63 -3.46
CA THR A 405 -7.48 28.85 -3.28
C THR A 405 -7.29 29.42 -1.88
N TRP A 406 -7.32 28.58 -0.83
CA TRP A 406 -7.10 29.06 0.54
C TRP A 406 -5.70 29.65 0.73
N LEU A 407 -4.66 29.00 0.18
CA LEU A 407 -3.29 29.49 0.25
C LEU A 407 -3.11 30.82 -0.48
N SER A 408 -3.56 30.89 -1.74
CA SER A 408 -3.48 32.10 -2.55
C SER A 408 -4.39 33.23 -2.07
N SER A 409 -5.35 32.93 -1.18
CA SER A 409 -6.14 33.94 -0.45
C SER A 409 -5.42 34.47 0.80
N GLY A 410 -4.18 34.07 1.05
CA GLY A 410 -3.39 34.49 2.20
C GLY A 410 -3.76 33.80 3.52
N VAL A 411 -4.49 32.68 3.50
CA VAL A 411 -4.79 31.93 4.72
C VAL A 411 -3.52 31.23 5.22
N GLU A 412 -3.24 31.40 6.51
CA GLU A 412 -2.10 30.79 7.21
C GLU A 412 -1.91 29.30 6.86
N PRO A 413 -0.71 28.87 6.40
CA PRO A 413 -0.47 27.48 5.97
C PRO A 413 -0.78 26.43 7.05
N GLN A 414 -0.58 26.75 8.32
CA GLN A 414 -0.94 25.85 9.42
C GLN A 414 -2.45 25.58 9.49
N LEU A 415 -3.26 26.64 9.34
CA LEU A 415 -4.71 26.54 9.33
C LEU A 415 -5.20 25.82 8.06
N VAL A 416 -4.58 26.08 6.91
CA VAL A 416 -4.86 25.34 5.67
C VAL A 416 -4.53 23.85 5.85
N ALA A 417 -3.37 23.51 6.43
CA ALA A 417 -2.97 22.12 6.67
C ALA A 417 -3.96 21.42 7.60
N GLU A 418 -4.40 22.07 8.67
CA GLU A 418 -5.41 21.55 9.59
C GLU A 418 -6.74 21.31 8.87
N ARG A 419 -7.25 22.34 8.17
CA ARG A 419 -8.51 22.27 7.43
C ARG A 419 -8.47 21.26 6.32
N ALA A 420 -7.34 21.06 5.64
CA ALA A 420 -7.14 20.05 4.60
C ALA A 420 -6.90 18.65 5.21
N GLY A 421 -6.46 18.54 6.46
CA GLY A 421 -6.02 17.28 7.04
C GLY A 421 -4.73 16.80 6.39
N HIS A 422 -3.77 17.71 6.24
CA HIS A 422 -2.37 17.46 5.89
C HIS A 422 -1.48 17.67 7.12
N SER A 423 -0.25 17.15 7.09
CA SER A 423 0.82 17.75 7.89
C SER A 423 1.33 18.99 7.17
N VAL A 424 1.91 19.93 7.91
CA VAL A 424 2.50 21.15 7.33
C VAL A 424 3.59 20.80 6.31
N ALA A 425 4.42 19.79 6.59
CA ALA A 425 5.43 19.30 5.64
C ALA A 425 4.83 18.77 4.32
N VAL A 426 3.70 18.06 4.39
CA VAL A 426 3.00 17.58 3.18
C VAL A 426 2.43 18.76 2.40
N LEU A 427 1.85 19.76 3.10
CA LEU A 427 1.31 20.95 2.46
C LEU A 427 2.39 21.71 1.68
N PHE A 428 3.55 22.00 2.30
CA PHE A 428 4.64 22.70 1.62
C PHE A 428 5.20 21.89 0.45
N ARG A 429 5.35 20.57 0.61
CA ARG A 429 5.85 19.71 -0.47
C ARG A 429 4.92 19.64 -1.67
N GLU A 430 3.60 19.61 -1.45
CA GLU A 430 2.61 19.46 -2.53
C GLU A 430 2.18 20.80 -3.14
N TYR A 431 2.13 21.89 -2.36
CA TYR A 431 1.52 23.17 -2.76
C TYR A 431 2.50 24.35 -2.79
N ALA A 432 3.81 24.10 -2.81
CA ALA A 432 4.85 25.13 -2.86
C ALA A 432 4.55 26.23 -3.90
N LYS A 433 4.11 25.82 -5.09
CA LYS A 433 3.79 26.70 -6.23
C LYS A 433 2.65 27.71 -5.98
N PHE A 434 1.85 27.52 -4.94
CA PHE A 434 0.69 28.38 -4.63
C PHE A 434 0.93 29.33 -3.44
N LEU A 435 2.15 29.32 -2.87
CA LEU A 435 2.52 30.13 -1.71
C LEU A 435 3.17 31.48 -2.07
N SER A 436 3.55 31.68 -3.32
CA SER A 436 4.15 32.93 -3.79
C SER A 436 3.06 33.87 -4.31
N ASP A 437 2.74 34.91 -3.55
CA ASP A 437 1.97 36.07 -4.04
C ASP A 437 2.81 36.99 -4.97
N GLY A 438 4.01 36.53 -5.37
CA GLY A 438 5.06 37.34 -5.99
C GLY A 438 5.85 38.17 -4.97
N ASP A 439 7.07 38.58 -5.33
CA ASP A 439 7.97 39.30 -4.42
C ASP A 439 7.38 40.65 -3.98
N GLU A 440 6.61 41.33 -4.83
CA GLU A 440 5.99 42.63 -4.51
C GLU A 440 4.96 42.54 -3.38
N ALA A 441 4.06 41.56 -3.41
CA ALA A 441 3.06 41.37 -2.36
C ALA A 441 3.70 40.90 -1.04
N ALA A 442 4.73 40.06 -1.12
CA ALA A 442 5.53 39.67 0.03
C ALA A 442 6.24 40.89 0.66
N ASN A 443 6.88 41.72 -0.16
CA ASN A 443 7.56 42.94 0.27
C ASN A 443 6.58 43.97 0.84
N ALA A 444 5.37 44.10 0.28
CA ALA A 444 4.33 44.97 0.83
C ALA A 444 3.89 44.53 2.24
N LYS A 445 3.71 43.22 2.46
CA LYS A 445 3.40 42.65 3.78
C LYS A 445 4.55 42.88 4.79
N ILE A 446 5.80 42.69 4.37
CA ILE A 446 6.99 42.95 5.19
C ILE A 446 7.07 44.45 5.57
N SER A 447 6.95 45.34 4.58
CA SER A 447 6.98 46.79 4.78
C SER A 447 5.86 47.26 5.72
N ALA A 448 4.63 46.77 5.53
CA ALA A 448 3.51 47.09 6.42
C ALA A 448 3.80 46.68 7.88
N ARG A 449 4.43 45.52 8.09
CA ARG A 449 4.79 45.04 9.42
C ARG A 449 5.94 45.83 10.06
N LEU A 450 6.93 46.23 9.28
CA LEU A 450 8.03 47.08 9.75
C LEU A 450 7.54 48.50 10.09
N ASN A 451 6.62 49.04 9.29
CA ASN A 451 6.03 50.37 9.52
C ASN A 451 5.06 50.39 10.72
N GLN A 452 4.39 49.28 11.04
CA GLN A 452 3.61 49.15 12.27
C GLN A 452 4.43 49.37 13.56
N ARG A 453 5.72 49.06 13.56
CA ARG A 453 6.61 49.28 14.73
C ARG A 453 7.02 50.74 14.90
N LEU A 454 7.03 51.53 13.83
CA LEU A 454 7.38 52.95 13.89
C LEU A 454 6.26 53.78 14.52
N ASN A 455 5.00 53.44 14.22
CA ASN A 455 3.82 54.14 14.76
C ASN A 455 3.45 53.73 16.20
N GLN A 456 4.17 52.80 16.83
CA GLN A 456 3.98 52.42 18.25
C GLN A 456 5.02 53.07 19.19
N ARG A 457 5.95 53.86 18.65
CA ARG A 457 7.00 54.60 19.40
C ARG A 457 6.84 56.12 19.34
N THR A 458 5.70 56.59 18.82
CA THR A 458 5.20 57.97 18.96
C THR A 458 3.95 57.90 19.81
#